data_AF-A0A4U1J2V3-F1
#
_entry.id   AF-A0A4U1J2V3-F1
#
_cell.length_a   1.000
_cell.length_b   1.000
_cell.length_c   1.000
_cell.angle_alpha   90.00
_cell.angle_beta   90.00
_cell.angle_gamma   90.00
#
_symmetry.space_group_name_H-M   'P 1'
#
loop_
_entity.id
_entity.type
_entity.pdbx_description
1 polymer ?
#
loop_
_entity_poly.entity_id
_entity_poly.type
_entity_poly.pdbx_seq_one_letter_code
_entity_poly.pdbx_strand_id
1 'polypeptide(L)'
;MKARIASTLFAGLLLVPLAACGPADEEPEEVPAPGDPAFVRDPALDVDNISAHGEARSHNMGLNCMNCHQAHGPGKGRFTAAGTAIGPADVPLAGGTVELRTAPNGQGDLVLALEIDDNGNFFSTEPLPFPDESLFPFVRAPGAGGTAFMPFPTISGACNVCHVGAQRVRVE
;
A
#
# COMPACT_ATOMS: atom_id res chain seq x y z
N MET A 1 -78.27 9.00 -12.98
CA MET A 1 -79.06 7.77 -13.26
C MET A 1 -78.08 6.61 -13.26
N LYS A 2 -78.03 5.83 -12.16
CA LYS A 2 -78.45 4.40 -12.05
C LYS A 2 -77.59 3.49 -12.94
N ALA A 3 -76.95 2.41 -12.50
CA ALA A 3 -76.92 1.59 -11.28
C ALA A 3 -75.56 0.81 -11.30
N ARG A 4 -74.79 0.62 -10.21
CA ARG A 4 -74.96 -0.26 -9.04
C ARG A 4 -75.00 -1.79 -9.33
N ILE A 5 -73.92 -2.45 -8.84
CA ILE A 5 -73.86 -3.78 -8.15
C ILE A 5 -73.97 -4.98 -9.15
N ALA A 6 -73.24 -6.10 -9.09
CA ALA A 6 -72.58 -6.83 -8.01
C ALA A 6 -71.68 -7.96 -8.53
N SER A 7 -70.91 -8.51 -7.58
CA SER A 7 -70.74 -9.95 -7.34
C SER A 7 -69.50 -10.68 -7.88
N THR A 8 -68.53 -10.76 -6.95
CA THR A 8 -68.02 -12.01 -6.36
C THR A 8 -67.28 -12.98 -7.28
N LEU A 9 -65.96 -12.99 -7.18
CA LEU A 9 -65.19 -14.23 -7.25
C LEU A 9 -64.21 -14.33 -6.08
N PHE A 10 -64.44 -15.40 -5.32
CA PHE A 10 -63.62 -16.01 -4.27
C PHE A 10 -62.11 -15.77 -4.44
N ALA A 11 -61.52 -15.03 -3.48
CA ALA A 11 -60.08 -15.08 -3.26
C ALA A 11 -59.76 -16.35 -2.47
N GLY A 12 -59.31 -17.39 -3.18
CA GLY A 12 -58.77 -18.60 -2.58
C GLY A 12 -57.49 -18.29 -1.82
N LEU A 13 -57.55 -18.40 -0.50
CA LEU A 13 -56.40 -18.37 0.40
C LEU A 13 -55.65 -19.71 0.24
N LEU A 14 -54.64 -19.73 -0.61
CA LEU A 14 -53.63 -20.80 -0.67
C LEU A 14 -52.47 -20.39 0.23
N LEU A 15 -52.51 -20.85 1.49
CA LEU A 15 -51.32 -20.94 2.33
C LEU A 15 -50.44 -22.04 1.75
N VAL A 16 -49.43 -21.64 0.99
CA VAL A 16 -48.29 -22.51 0.66
C VAL A 16 -47.36 -22.45 1.88
N PRO A 17 -47.06 -23.57 2.55
CA PRO A 17 -45.92 -23.59 3.46
C PRO A 17 -44.68 -23.47 2.59
N LEU A 18 -44.07 -22.29 2.56
CA LEU A 18 -42.67 -22.16 2.19
C LEU A 18 -41.88 -22.96 3.24
N ALA A 19 -41.63 -24.22 2.92
CA ALA A 19 -40.55 -24.97 3.51
C ALA A 19 -39.25 -24.21 3.17
N ALA A 20 -38.89 -23.29 4.05
CA ALA A 20 -37.58 -22.66 4.09
C ALA A 20 -36.57 -23.75 4.47
N CYS A 21 -36.08 -24.46 3.47
CA CYS A 21 -34.91 -25.31 3.55
C CYS A 21 -33.94 -24.83 2.46
N GLY A 22 -33.44 -23.60 2.64
CA GLY A 22 -32.18 -23.18 2.05
C GLY A 22 -31.06 -23.54 3.04
N PRO A 23 -29.87 -23.94 2.59
CA PRO A 23 -28.74 -24.10 3.50
C PRO A 23 -28.55 -22.78 4.24
N ALA A 24 -28.21 -22.88 5.52
CA ALA A 24 -27.95 -21.76 6.40
C ALA A 24 -27.18 -20.66 5.64
N ASP A 25 -27.69 -19.44 5.73
CA ASP A 25 -26.98 -18.22 5.38
C ASP A 25 -25.66 -18.23 6.17
N GLU A 26 -24.60 -18.78 5.57
CA GLU A 26 -23.23 -18.57 6.04
C GLU A 26 -22.95 -17.09 5.79
N GLU A 27 -23.18 -16.27 6.82
CA GLU A 27 -22.68 -14.89 6.88
C GLU A 27 -21.22 -14.94 6.42
N PRO A 28 -20.83 -14.19 5.37
CA PRO A 28 -19.47 -14.26 4.85
C PRO A 28 -18.50 -13.95 5.99
N GLU A 29 -17.56 -14.87 6.24
CA GLU A 29 -16.53 -14.67 7.25
C GLU A 29 -15.83 -13.32 6.97
N GLU A 30 -15.93 -12.39 7.92
CA GLU A 30 -15.32 -11.08 7.80
C GLU A 30 -13.80 -11.25 7.86
N VAL A 31 -13.15 -11.16 6.70
CA VAL A 31 -11.69 -11.20 6.62
C VAL A 31 -11.17 -9.91 7.27
N PRO A 32 -10.34 -9.99 8.33
CA PRO A 32 -9.80 -8.80 8.98
C PRO A 32 -9.08 -7.91 7.97
N ALA A 33 -9.19 -6.59 8.14
CA ALA A 33 -8.49 -5.65 7.27
C ALA A 33 -6.97 -5.68 7.55
N PRO A 34 -6.10 -5.34 6.57
CA PRO A 34 -4.67 -5.17 6.84
C PRO A 34 -4.42 -4.17 7.96
N GLY A 35 -3.66 -4.60 8.97
CA GLY A 35 -3.35 -3.82 10.18
C GLY A 35 -4.22 -4.15 11.38
N ASP A 36 -5.32 -4.91 11.20
CA ASP A 36 -6.10 -5.45 12.30
C ASP A 36 -5.26 -6.50 13.07
N PRO A 37 -5.15 -6.43 14.41
CA PRO A 37 -4.49 -7.46 15.22
C PRO A 37 -5.00 -8.89 15.00
N ALA A 38 -6.25 -9.05 14.55
CA ALA A 38 -6.84 -10.34 14.20
C ALA A 38 -6.37 -10.88 12.84
N PHE A 39 -5.73 -10.06 12.00
CA PHE A 39 -5.17 -10.52 10.74
C PHE A 39 -3.99 -11.46 11.00
N VAL A 40 -4.17 -12.74 10.67
CA VAL A 40 -3.12 -13.76 10.70
C VAL A 40 -2.43 -13.80 9.35
N ARG A 41 -1.18 -13.34 9.33
CA ARG A 41 -0.34 -13.35 8.13
C ARG A 41 0.15 -14.76 7.81
N ASP A 42 0.13 -15.11 6.53
CA ASP A 42 0.75 -16.34 6.02
C ASP A 42 2.30 -16.24 6.16
N PRO A 43 2.95 -17.13 6.93
CA PRO A 43 4.41 -17.14 7.07
C PRO A 43 5.16 -17.29 5.74
N ALA A 44 4.55 -17.87 4.70
CA ALA A 44 5.17 -17.98 3.38
C ALA A 44 5.39 -16.62 2.70
N LEU A 45 4.75 -15.56 3.20
CA LEU A 45 4.95 -14.19 2.73
C LEU A 45 6.18 -13.53 3.37
N ASP A 46 6.79 -14.11 4.39
CA ASP A 46 7.98 -13.55 5.06
C ASP A 46 9.26 -13.93 4.32
N VAL A 47 9.49 -13.22 3.22
CA VAL A 47 10.60 -13.44 2.30
C VAL A 47 11.29 -12.13 1.97
N ASP A 48 12.55 -12.22 1.54
CA ASP A 48 13.29 -11.06 1.06
C ASP A 48 12.62 -10.47 -0.18
N ASN A 49 12.50 -9.14 -0.18
CA ASN A 49 11.81 -8.43 -1.23
C ASN A 49 12.33 -6.99 -1.36
N ILE A 50 13.12 -6.74 -2.40
CA ILE A 50 13.80 -5.47 -2.64
C ILE A 50 13.48 -5.00 -4.06
N SER A 51 13.20 -3.72 -4.24
CA SER A 51 12.98 -3.12 -5.55
C SER A 51 14.26 -3.10 -6.38
N ALA A 52 14.11 -3.23 -7.69
CA ALA A 52 15.21 -3.15 -8.64
C ALA A 52 14.80 -2.35 -9.88
N HIS A 53 15.76 -1.73 -10.54
CA HIS A 53 15.55 -1.04 -11.80
C HIS A 53 14.98 -1.97 -12.87
N GLY A 54 14.10 -1.46 -13.75
CA GLY A 54 13.52 -2.25 -14.84
C GLY A 54 12.45 -3.25 -14.39
N GLU A 55 12.19 -3.38 -13.09
CA GLU A 55 11.08 -4.18 -12.60
C GLU A 55 9.79 -3.35 -12.56
N ALA A 56 8.66 -3.98 -12.87
CA ALA A 56 7.33 -3.34 -12.82
C ALA A 56 6.34 -4.11 -11.93
N ARG A 57 6.86 -4.91 -10.99
CA ARG A 57 6.05 -5.81 -10.13
C ARG A 57 5.39 -5.10 -8.95
N SER A 58 5.85 -3.91 -8.59
CA SER A 58 5.17 -3.08 -7.59
C SER A 58 3.86 -2.52 -8.14
N HIS A 59 3.08 -1.91 -7.28
CA HIS A 59 1.77 -1.35 -7.62
C HIS A 59 1.46 -0.22 -6.65
N ASN A 60 0.29 0.41 -6.82
CA ASN A 60 -0.20 1.44 -5.90
C ASN A 60 0.75 2.62 -5.71
N MET A 61 1.32 3.11 -6.82
CA MET A 61 2.21 4.28 -6.84
C MET A 61 1.62 5.43 -5.99
N GLY A 62 2.41 5.92 -5.03
CA GLY A 62 2.05 7.03 -4.14
C GLY A 62 1.24 6.64 -2.90
N LEU A 63 0.83 5.37 -2.74
CA LEU A 63 0.23 4.86 -1.50
C LEU A 63 1.29 4.30 -0.56
N ASN A 64 1.00 4.24 0.74
CA ASN A 64 1.90 3.65 1.71
C ASN A 64 2.00 2.12 1.56
N CYS A 65 3.11 1.64 0.99
CA CYS A 65 3.36 0.22 0.78
C CYS A 65 3.27 -0.59 2.10
N MET A 66 3.70 0.02 3.21
CA MET A 66 3.68 -0.62 4.53
C MET A 66 2.27 -0.77 5.13
N ASN A 67 1.21 -0.25 4.50
CA ASN A 67 -0.16 -0.62 4.89
C ASN A 67 -0.43 -2.12 4.66
N CYS A 68 0.15 -2.69 3.60
CA CYS A 68 0.01 -4.11 3.26
C CYS A 68 1.23 -4.94 3.64
N HIS A 69 2.43 -4.36 3.51
CA HIS A 69 3.72 -5.03 3.75
C HIS A 69 4.18 -4.90 5.21
N GLN A 70 3.30 -5.26 6.14
CA GLN A 70 3.55 -5.23 7.59
C GLN A 70 3.12 -6.55 8.26
N ALA A 71 3.31 -6.66 9.58
CA ALA A 71 3.13 -7.91 10.35
C ALA A 71 1.72 -8.52 10.24
N HIS A 72 0.69 -7.68 10.18
CA HIS A 72 -0.73 -8.01 10.11
C HIS A 72 -1.30 -7.71 8.72
N GLY A 73 -0.52 -7.96 7.65
CA GLY A 73 -0.90 -7.60 6.29
C GLY A 73 -0.59 -8.72 5.29
N PRO A 74 -1.17 -8.65 4.08
CA PRO A 74 -1.02 -9.69 3.06
C PRO A 74 0.17 -9.49 2.11
N GLY A 75 0.95 -8.40 2.24
CA GLY A 75 2.00 -8.06 1.28
C GLY A 75 3.21 -9.01 1.35
N LYS A 76 3.75 -9.44 0.21
CA LYS A 76 4.98 -10.27 0.17
C LYS A 76 6.19 -9.49 0.70
N GLY A 77 6.88 -10.02 1.69
CA GLY A 77 7.93 -9.34 2.44
C GLY A 77 7.38 -8.27 3.37
N ARG A 78 8.05 -8.09 4.51
CA ARG A 78 7.75 -7.03 5.47
C ARG A 78 8.70 -5.87 5.23
N PHE A 79 8.19 -4.77 4.72
CA PHE A 79 9.05 -3.67 4.32
C PHE A 79 9.55 -2.89 5.54
N THR A 80 10.85 -2.59 5.51
CA THR A 80 11.56 -1.78 6.51
C THR A 80 11.79 -0.37 5.98
N ALA A 81 11.95 -0.22 4.67
CA ALA A 81 11.86 1.03 3.92
C ALA A 81 11.01 0.84 2.68
N ALA A 82 10.15 1.82 2.39
CA ALA A 82 9.36 1.85 1.17
C ALA A 82 8.85 3.26 0.86
N GLY A 83 8.75 3.56 -0.42
CA GLY A 83 8.16 4.81 -0.88
C GLY A 83 7.94 4.87 -2.38
N THR A 84 7.54 6.05 -2.84
CA THR A 84 7.42 6.39 -4.26
C THR A 84 8.13 7.69 -4.54
N ALA A 85 8.95 7.73 -5.58
CA ALA A 85 9.50 8.93 -6.17
C ALA A 85 8.86 9.24 -7.52
N ILE A 86 8.61 10.52 -7.77
CA ILE A 86 8.03 11.01 -9.01
C ILE A 86 8.97 12.00 -9.68
N GLY A 87 8.99 11.94 -11.00
CA GLY A 87 9.69 12.88 -11.86
C GLY A 87 8.83 14.09 -12.25
N PRO A 88 9.29 14.85 -13.27
CA PRO A 88 8.54 15.94 -13.85
C PRO A 88 7.15 15.50 -14.31
N ALA A 89 6.16 16.40 -14.17
CA ALA A 89 4.77 16.16 -14.57
C ALA A 89 4.09 14.93 -13.91
N ASP A 90 4.51 14.55 -12.70
CA ASP A 90 3.95 13.43 -11.92
C ASP A 90 4.11 12.06 -12.59
N VAL A 91 5.09 11.92 -13.48
CA VAL A 91 5.48 10.62 -14.06
C VAL A 91 6.29 9.83 -13.02
N PRO A 92 6.16 8.50 -12.93
CA PRO A 92 7.02 7.70 -12.06
C PRO A 92 8.51 7.95 -12.34
N LEU A 93 9.31 8.09 -11.28
CA LEU A 93 10.77 8.24 -11.42
C LEU A 93 11.43 6.86 -11.57
N ALA A 94 11.37 6.27 -12.75
CA ALA A 94 12.04 4.99 -13.03
C ALA A 94 13.57 5.15 -13.07
N GLY A 95 14.32 4.15 -12.59
CA GLY A 95 15.77 4.09 -12.75
C GLY A 95 16.58 4.97 -11.79
N GLY A 96 15.93 5.69 -10.86
CA GLY A 96 16.60 6.50 -9.84
C GLY A 96 17.00 5.69 -8.60
N THR A 97 17.79 6.26 -7.71
CA THR A 97 18.23 5.60 -6.46
C THR A 97 17.77 6.38 -5.24
N VAL A 98 17.37 5.67 -4.19
CA VAL A 98 17.15 6.21 -2.84
C VAL A 98 18.24 5.72 -1.93
N GLU A 99 18.95 6.64 -1.29
CA GLU A 99 19.95 6.37 -0.26
C GLU A 99 19.37 6.76 1.11
N LEU A 100 19.52 5.88 2.10
CA LEU A 100 19.34 6.21 3.50
C LEU A 100 20.72 6.38 4.14
N ARG A 101 20.96 7.57 4.71
CA ARG A 101 22.27 7.95 5.23
C ARG A 101 22.23 8.43 6.67
N THR A 102 23.39 8.45 7.33
CA THR A 102 23.49 8.88 8.74
C THR A 102 23.56 10.40 8.93
N ALA A 103 23.68 11.19 7.85
CA ALA A 103 23.68 12.65 7.92
C ALA A 103 22.86 13.31 6.78
N PRO A 104 22.39 14.57 6.98
CA PRO A 104 21.57 15.26 5.99
C PRO A 104 22.26 15.48 4.63
N ASN A 105 21.45 15.80 3.62
CA ASN A 105 21.90 16.29 2.32
C ASN A 105 22.84 15.34 1.56
N GLY A 106 22.64 14.03 1.72
CA GLY A 106 23.46 13.03 1.04
C GLY A 106 24.84 12.82 1.66
N GLN A 107 25.03 13.24 2.91
CA GLN A 107 26.30 13.11 3.65
C GLN A 107 26.27 11.96 4.64
N GLY A 108 27.38 11.73 5.35
CA GLY A 108 27.50 10.64 6.32
C GLY A 108 27.65 9.28 5.65
N ASP A 109 27.49 8.24 6.45
CA ASP A 109 27.62 6.85 6.00
C ASP A 109 26.36 6.40 5.26
N LEU A 110 26.56 5.62 4.20
CA LEU A 110 25.47 4.97 3.48
C LEU A 110 25.03 3.74 4.27
N VAL A 111 23.76 3.72 4.68
CA VAL A 111 23.16 2.59 5.41
C VAL A 111 22.44 1.64 4.45
N LEU A 112 21.69 2.20 3.50
CA LEU A 112 20.93 1.44 2.51
C LEU A 112 20.85 2.21 1.20
N ALA A 113 21.01 1.54 0.07
CA ALA A 113 20.73 2.08 -1.27
C ALA A 113 19.65 1.21 -1.94
N LEU A 114 18.57 1.84 -2.38
CA LEU A 114 17.44 1.20 -3.04
C LEU A 114 17.30 1.71 -4.45
N GLU A 115 17.17 0.78 -5.37
CA GLU A 115 16.83 1.08 -6.75
C GLU A 115 15.33 1.37 -6.85
N ILE A 116 14.98 2.42 -7.60
CA ILE A 116 13.60 2.77 -7.91
C ILE A 116 13.20 2.02 -9.17
N ASP A 117 12.08 1.30 -9.06
CA ASP A 117 11.53 0.45 -10.10
C ASP A 117 10.78 1.27 -11.18
N ASP A 118 10.26 0.61 -12.21
CA ASP A 118 9.63 1.28 -13.36
C ASP A 118 8.29 1.96 -13.02
N ASN A 119 7.69 1.61 -11.87
CA ASN A 119 6.50 2.25 -11.34
C ASN A 119 6.84 3.40 -10.37
N GLY A 120 8.12 3.78 -10.26
CA GLY A 120 8.60 4.85 -9.38
C GLY A 120 8.61 4.44 -7.91
N ASN A 121 8.39 3.16 -7.59
CA ASN A 121 8.39 2.66 -6.23
C ASN A 121 9.77 2.15 -5.84
N PHE A 122 10.09 2.27 -4.56
CA PHE A 122 11.26 1.65 -3.95
C PHE A 122 10.82 0.97 -2.66
N PHE A 123 11.39 -0.18 -2.35
CA PHE A 123 11.08 -0.92 -1.13
C PHE A 123 12.16 -1.93 -0.80
N SER A 124 12.28 -2.29 0.47
CA SER A 124 13.21 -3.30 0.95
C SER A 124 12.72 -3.96 2.23
N THR A 125 13.14 -5.22 2.41
CA THR A 125 13.02 -6.00 3.65
C THR A 125 14.31 -5.97 4.47
N GLU A 126 15.38 -5.33 3.98
CA GLU A 126 16.66 -5.28 4.69
C GLU A 126 16.52 -4.58 6.04
N PRO A 127 17.13 -5.11 7.11
CA PRO A 127 17.01 -4.50 8.43
C PRO A 127 17.56 -3.08 8.43
N LEU A 128 16.87 -2.18 9.14
CA LEU A 128 17.28 -0.81 9.36
C LEU A 128 17.49 -0.55 10.85
N PRO A 129 18.38 0.37 11.22
CA PRO A 129 18.73 0.66 12.61
C PRO A 129 17.64 1.45 13.36
N PHE A 130 16.41 1.54 12.85
CA PHE A 130 15.33 2.19 13.57
C PHE A 130 14.88 1.36 14.78
N PRO A 131 14.49 2.00 15.90
CA PRO A 131 14.48 3.44 16.17
C PRO A 131 15.80 3.98 16.75
N ASP A 132 16.82 3.14 16.88
CA ASP A 132 18.08 3.45 17.58
C ASP A 132 18.92 4.51 16.84
N GLU A 133 18.84 4.55 15.52
CA GLU A 133 19.50 5.54 14.67
C GLU A 133 18.52 6.22 13.72
N SER A 134 18.66 7.53 13.60
CA SER A 134 17.91 8.38 12.69
C SER A 134 18.61 8.47 11.34
N LEU A 135 17.89 8.23 10.25
CA LEU A 135 18.44 8.25 8.89
C LEU A 135 17.89 9.41 8.07
N PHE A 136 18.63 9.80 7.04
CA PHE A 136 18.32 10.92 6.15
C PHE A 136 18.14 10.40 4.72
N PRO A 137 16.89 10.32 4.22
CA PRO A 137 16.63 9.96 2.83
C PRO A 137 17.21 10.98 1.84
N PHE A 138 17.85 10.45 0.80
CA PHE A 138 18.38 11.18 -0.34
C PHE A 138 17.99 10.45 -1.61
N VAL A 139 17.40 11.14 -2.57
CA VAL A 139 16.93 10.57 -3.83
C VAL A 139 17.69 11.19 -4.99
N ARG A 140 18.13 10.35 -5.92
CA ARG A 140 18.83 10.73 -7.14
C ARG A 140 18.07 10.23 -8.35
N ALA A 141 17.76 11.11 -9.29
CA ALA A 141 17.24 10.72 -10.59
C ALA A 141 18.33 9.99 -11.43
N PRO A 142 17.96 9.13 -12.38
CA PRO A 142 18.94 8.47 -13.25
C PRO A 142 19.79 9.46 -14.05
N GLY A 143 20.99 9.04 -14.43
CA GLY A 143 21.89 9.81 -15.28
C GLY A 143 22.34 11.13 -14.65
N ALA A 144 22.20 12.23 -15.37
CA ALA A 144 22.55 13.58 -14.91
C ALA A 144 21.33 14.35 -14.34
N GLY A 145 20.27 13.62 -13.95
CA GLY A 145 19.07 14.22 -13.37
C GLY A 145 19.31 14.84 -11.99
N GLY A 146 18.29 15.52 -11.47
CA GLY A 146 18.36 16.19 -10.17
C GLY A 146 18.35 15.24 -8.97
N THR A 147 18.23 15.87 -7.80
CA THR A 147 18.23 15.20 -6.50
C THR A 147 17.19 15.83 -5.58
N ALA A 148 16.60 15.03 -4.70
CA ALA A 148 15.79 15.50 -3.58
C ALA A 148 16.33 14.90 -2.28
N PHE A 149 16.18 15.59 -1.16
CA PHE A 149 16.68 15.10 0.13
C PHE A 149 15.86 15.63 1.28
N MET A 150 15.88 14.90 2.39
CA MET A 150 15.35 15.39 3.65
C MET A 150 16.44 16.13 4.43
N PRO A 151 16.23 17.39 4.85
CA PRO A 151 17.19 18.13 5.68
C PRO A 151 17.14 17.71 7.16
N PHE A 152 16.11 16.95 7.55
CA PHE A 152 15.90 16.41 8.90
C PHE A 152 15.77 14.88 8.79
N PRO A 153 16.09 14.14 9.86
CA PRO A 153 16.01 12.70 9.78
C PRO A 153 14.56 12.22 9.67
N THR A 154 14.37 11.08 9.02
CA THR A 154 13.13 10.31 9.12
C THR A 154 13.11 9.49 10.40
N ILE A 155 11.92 9.29 10.95
CA ILE A 155 11.66 8.45 12.12
C ILE A 155 11.17 7.04 11.74
N SER A 156 10.97 6.79 10.45
CA SER A 156 10.57 5.49 9.90
C SER A 156 11.02 5.34 8.45
N GLY A 157 11.06 4.11 7.94
CA GLY A 157 11.25 3.86 6.52
C GLY A 157 9.95 3.95 5.68
N ALA A 158 8.82 4.31 6.28
CA ALA A 158 7.53 4.40 5.59
C ALA A 158 7.34 5.77 4.91
N CYS A 159 8.06 6.04 3.82
CA CYS A 159 8.16 7.39 3.25
C CYS A 159 6.80 7.98 2.84
N ASN A 160 5.89 7.16 2.29
CA ASN A 160 4.54 7.59 1.93
C ASN A 160 3.57 7.74 3.11
N VAL A 161 4.04 7.66 4.37
CA VAL A 161 3.27 8.18 5.51
C VAL A 161 3.26 9.72 5.52
N CYS A 162 4.39 10.34 5.14
CA CYS A 162 4.53 11.80 5.09
C CYS A 162 4.50 12.35 3.66
N HIS A 163 5.03 11.59 2.70
CA HIS A 163 5.17 12.03 1.32
C HIS A 163 3.97 11.62 0.46
N VAL A 164 2.86 12.33 0.65
CA VAL A 164 1.57 12.11 -0.04
C VAL A 164 1.04 13.41 -0.66
N GLY A 165 0.12 13.28 -1.62
CA GLY A 165 -0.56 14.44 -2.23
C GLY A 165 0.43 15.47 -2.79
N ALA A 166 0.41 16.69 -2.25
CA ALA A 166 1.32 17.77 -2.67
C ALA A 166 2.76 17.65 -2.10
N GLN A 167 2.99 16.74 -1.14
CA GLN A 167 4.28 16.52 -0.47
C GLN A 167 5.03 15.28 -0.98
N ARG A 168 4.67 14.77 -2.16
CA ARG A 168 5.35 13.62 -2.78
C ARG A 168 6.85 13.87 -2.94
N VAL A 169 7.63 12.80 -2.91
CA VAL A 169 9.07 12.86 -3.21
C VAL A 169 9.24 13.14 -4.70
N ARG A 170 9.50 14.41 -5.03
CA ARG A 170 9.63 14.89 -6.41
C ARG A 170 11.09 15.21 -6.72
N VAL A 171 11.57 14.71 -7.84
CA VAL A 171 12.90 15.00 -8.37
C VAL A 171 12.73 15.55 -9.78
N GLU A 172 13.30 16.72 -10.03
CA GLU A 172 13.26 17.41 -11.33
C GLU A 172 14.58 17.28 -12.08
#